data_AF-A0A952DNZ1-F1
#
_entry.id   AF-A0A952DNZ1-F1
#
_cell.length_a   1.000
_cell.length_b   1.000
_cell.length_c   1.000
_cell.angle_alpha   90.00
_cell.angle_beta   90.00
_cell.angle_gamma   90.00
#
_symmetry.space_group_name_H-M   'P 1'
#
loop_
_entity.id
_entity.type
_entity.pdbx_description
1 polymer ?
#
loop_
_entity_poly.entity_id
_entity_poly.type
_entity_poly.pdbx_seq_one_letter_code
_entity_poly.pdbx_strand_id
1 'polypeptide(L)'
;ILTPIPLTFIGILGGHWLFGAPFSATSMIGFIALAGIIVRNSILLVDFIRHTEPAGRSLGEILIEAGSIRFKPILLTALAAMIGAGVILADPIFQGLAISLLFGLASSTLLTVLVIPAIYRVLRT
;
A
#
# COMPACT_ATOMS: atom_id res chain seq x y z
N ILE A 1 10.08 -5.01 4.74
CA ILE A 1 8.83 -5.75 4.44
C ILE A 1 7.66 -5.28 5.33
N LEU A 2 7.83 -5.16 6.66
CA LEU A 2 6.74 -4.75 7.58
C LEU A 2 6.62 -3.22 7.77
N THR A 3 7.66 -2.46 7.42
CA THR A 3 7.74 -0.99 7.57
C THR A 3 6.54 -0.20 7.04
N PRO A 4 5.88 -0.59 5.93
CA PRO A 4 4.74 0.17 5.42
C PRO A 4 3.43 -0.04 6.19
N ILE A 5 3.36 -1.03 7.11
CA ILE A 5 2.14 -1.33 7.86
C ILE A 5 1.71 -0.18 8.77
N PRO A 6 2.58 0.41 9.62
CA PRO A 6 2.18 1.54 10.46
C PRO A 6 1.78 2.78 9.66
N LEU A 7 2.35 2.97 8.46
CA LEU A 7 2.04 4.09 7.59
C LEU A 7 0.58 4.04 7.08
N THR A 8 -0.01 2.85 6.94
CA THR A 8 -1.41 2.76 6.51
C THR A 8 -2.40 3.18 7.57
N PHE A 9 -1.98 3.09 8.84
CA PHE A 9 -2.80 3.53 9.96
C PHE A 9 -3.11 5.02 9.88
N ILE A 10 -2.19 5.83 9.33
CA ILE A 10 -2.39 7.26 9.08
C ILE A 10 -3.57 7.48 8.13
N GLY A 11 -3.62 6.72 7.02
CA GLY A 11 -4.73 6.77 6.09
C GLY A 11 -6.04 6.31 6.71
N ILE A 12 -6.03 5.15 7.37
CA ILE A 12 -7.24 4.56 7.97
C ILE A 12 -7.87 5.52 8.99
N LEU A 13 -7.08 6.01 9.94
CA LEU A 13 -7.58 6.94 10.96
C LEU A 13 -8.06 8.25 10.34
N GLY A 14 -7.33 8.78 9.35
CA GLY A 14 -7.76 9.98 8.61
C GLY A 14 -9.09 9.77 7.86
N GLY A 15 -9.29 8.59 7.27
CA GLY A 15 -10.54 8.23 6.59
C GLY A 15 -11.72 8.12 7.54
N HIS A 16 -11.52 7.46 8.69
CA HIS A 16 -12.53 7.37 9.74
C HIS A 16 -12.92 8.75 10.28
N TRP A 17 -11.93 9.62 10.47
CA TRP A 17 -12.17 10.99 10.90
C TRP A 17 -12.95 11.79 9.85
N LEU A 18 -12.59 11.68 8.57
CA LEU A 18 -13.27 12.38 7.46
C LEU A 18 -14.73 11.95 7.30
N PHE A 19 -15.04 10.66 7.52
CA PHE A 19 -16.39 10.11 7.42
C PHE A 19 -17.18 10.18 8.73
N GLY A 20 -16.57 10.67 9.82
CA GLY A 20 -17.19 10.69 11.15
C GLY A 20 -17.56 9.31 11.68
N ALA A 21 -16.91 8.25 11.18
CA ALA A 21 -17.24 6.86 11.50
C ALA A 21 -16.31 6.31 12.59
N PRO A 22 -16.82 5.64 13.63
CA PRO A 22 -15.98 5.06 14.67
C PRO A 22 -15.11 3.95 14.11
N PHE A 23 -13.90 3.79 14.66
CA PHE A 23 -13.07 2.64 14.37
C PHE A 23 -13.67 1.40 15.04
N SER A 24 -14.17 0.47 14.22
CA SER A 24 -14.99 -0.68 14.62
C SER A 24 -14.26 -2.02 14.44
N ALA A 25 -14.90 -3.12 14.86
CA ALA A 25 -14.43 -4.48 14.59
C ALA A 25 -14.25 -4.73 13.07
N THR A 26 -15.19 -4.25 12.23
CA THR A 26 -15.08 -4.39 10.76
C THR A 26 -13.92 -3.56 10.20
N SER A 27 -13.59 -2.43 10.84
CA SER A 27 -12.42 -1.62 10.50
C SER A 27 -11.11 -2.37 10.75
N MET A 28 -11.04 -3.15 11.84
CA MET A 28 -9.90 -4.01 12.14
C MET A 28 -9.72 -5.13 11.11
N ILE A 29 -10.81 -5.74 10.64
CA ILE A 29 -10.77 -6.72 9.54
C ILE A 29 -10.17 -6.09 8.28
N GLY A 30 -10.62 -4.87 7.93
CA GLY A 30 -10.06 -4.11 6.81
C GLY A 30 -8.56 -3.82 6.97
N PHE A 31 -8.12 -3.46 8.18
CA PHE A 31 -6.70 -3.25 8.48
C PHE A 31 -5.86 -4.53 8.29
N ILE A 32 -6.32 -5.66 8.80
CA ILE A 32 -5.63 -6.95 8.64
C ILE A 32 -5.53 -7.35 7.17
N ALA A 33 -6.63 -7.21 6.42
CA ALA A 33 -6.64 -7.48 4.98
C ALA A 33 -5.64 -6.58 4.24
N LEU A 34 -5.61 -5.29 4.56
CA LEU A 34 -4.66 -4.32 4.00
C LEU A 34 -3.21 -4.68 4.30
N ALA A 35 -2.92 -5.08 5.55
CA ALA A 35 -1.58 -5.50 5.94
C ALA A 35 -1.12 -6.69 5.08
N GLY A 36 -2.00 -7.66 4.81
CA GLY A 36 -1.72 -8.78 3.90
C GLY A 36 -1.35 -8.34 2.48
N ILE A 37 -2.12 -7.41 1.89
CA ILE A 37 -1.86 -6.86 0.54
C ILE A 37 -0.46 -6.20 0.49
N ILE A 38 -0.14 -5.40 1.51
CA ILE A 38 1.10 -4.62 1.56
C ILE A 38 2.33 -5.49 1.82
N VAL A 39 2.19 -6.48 2.71
CA VAL A 39 3.25 -7.46 2.96
C VAL A 39 3.53 -8.26 1.69
N ARG A 40 2.49 -8.71 0.97
CA ARG A 40 2.66 -9.41 -0.31
C ARG A 40 3.40 -8.56 -1.34
N ASN A 41 3.04 -7.28 -1.47
CA ASN A 41 3.72 -6.37 -2.39
C ASN A 41 5.19 -6.15 -2.01
N SER A 42 5.47 -6.02 -0.72
CA SER A 42 6.83 -5.85 -0.18
C SER A 42 7.68 -7.10 -0.34
N ILE A 43 7.12 -8.30 -0.13
CA ILE A 43 7.80 -9.58 -0.36
C ILE A 43 8.19 -9.68 -1.82
N LEU A 44 7.26 -9.46 -2.75
CA LEU A 44 7.54 -9.58 -4.19
C LEU A 44 8.60 -8.59 -4.67
N LEU A 45 8.65 -7.39 -4.09
CA LEU A 45 9.70 -6.42 -4.40
C LEU A 45 11.07 -6.87 -3.89
N VAL A 46 11.15 -7.29 -2.62
CA VAL A 46 12.41 -7.78 -2.02
C VAL A 46 12.88 -9.06 -2.72
N ASP A 47 11.96 -9.95 -3.06
CA ASP A 47 12.27 -11.19 -3.76
C ASP A 47 12.86 -10.95 -5.15
N PHE A 48 12.28 -9.99 -5.91
CA PHE A 48 12.83 -9.54 -7.18
C PHE A 48 14.24 -9.00 -7.02
N ILE A 49 14.49 -8.15 -6.01
CA ILE A 49 15.82 -7.59 -5.75
C ILE A 49 16.84 -8.70 -5.42
N ARG A 50 16.45 -9.71 -4.63
CA ARG A 50 17.34 -10.81 -4.23
C ARG A 50 17.65 -11.78 -5.37
N HIS A 51 16.72 -11.97 -6.31
CA HIS A 51 16.89 -12.87 -7.45
C HIS A 51 17.40 -12.16 -8.71
N THR A 52 17.59 -10.84 -8.67
CA THR A 52 18.22 -10.11 -9.78
C THR A 52 19.72 -10.32 -9.71
N GLU A 53 20.27 -11.01 -10.71
CA GLU A 53 21.72 -11.20 -10.89
C GLU A 53 22.44 -9.84 -10.92
N PRO A 54 23.49 -9.63 -10.10
CA PRO A 54 24.30 -8.43 -10.13
C PRO A 54 25.23 -8.45 -11.36
N ALA A 55 24.66 -8.22 -12.55
CA ALA A 55 25.39 -8.13 -13.82
C ALA A 55 26.16 -6.80 -13.95
N GLY A 56 26.97 -6.45 -12.94
CA GLY A 56 27.69 -5.17 -12.87
C GLY A 56 26.82 -3.94 -12.59
N ARG A 57 25.54 -4.14 -12.26
CA ARG A 57 24.57 -3.07 -11.98
C ARG A 57 24.62 -2.64 -10.52
N SER A 58 24.51 -1.34 -10.28
CA SER A 58 24.42 -0.79 -8.93
C SER A 58 23.09 -1.19 -8.27
N LEU A 59 23.10 -1.32 -6.94
CA LEU A 59 21.89 -1.61 -6.16
C LEU A 59 20.76 -0.61 -6.47
N GLY A 60 21.11 0.66 -6.71
CA GLY A 60 20.16 1.69 -7.11
C GLY A 60 19.45 1.38 -8.43
N GLU A 61 20.17 0.91 -9.46
CA GLU A 61 19.57 0.55 -10.75
C GLU A 61 18.63 -0.65 -10.65
N ILE A 62 18.98 -1.63 -9.82
CA ILE A 62 18.13 -2.80 -9.54
C ILE A 62 16.85 -2.37 -8.83
N LEU A 63 16.94 -1.45 -7.85
CA LEU A 63 15.78 -0.92 -7.12
C LEU A 63 14.82 -0.14 -8.03
N ILE A 64 15.35 0.67 -8.96
CA ILE A 64 14.51 1.43 -9.91
C ILE A 64 13.73 0.47 -10.80
N GLU A 65 14.42 -0.50 -11.41
CA GLU A 65 13.78 -1.45 -12.32
C GLU A 65 12.73 -2.29 -11.59
N ALA A 66 13.06 -2.79 -10.39
CA ALA A 66 12.14 -3.51 -9.54
C ALA A 66 10.89 -2.66 -9.24
N GLY A 67 11.08 -1.38 -8.89
CA GLY A 67 10.00 -0.42 -8.67
C GLY A 67 9.12 -0.21 -9.92
N SER A 68 9.74 0.00 -11.08
CA SER A 68 9.03 0.24 -12.34
C SER A 68 8.21 -0.97 -12.81
N ILE A 69 8.75 -2.19 -12.70
CA ILE A 69 8.04 -3.42 -13.09
C ILE A 69 6.85 -3.68 -12.17
N ARG A 70 7.01 -3.43 -10.87
CA ARG A 70 5.99 -3.73 -9.85
C ARG A 70 4.92 -2.65 -9.71
N PHE A 71 5.20 -1.43 -10.16
CA PHE A 71 4.28 -0.28 -10.06
C PHE A 71 2.89 -0.58 -10.62
N LYS A 72 2.81 -1.01 -11.88
CA LYS A 72 1.53 -1.24 -12.56
C LYS A 72 0.69 -2.35 -11.89
N PRO A 73 1.26 -3.53 -11.55
CA PRO A 73 0.56 -4.55 -10.76
C PRO A 73 0.08 -4.06 -9.38
N ILE A 74 0.90 -3.30 -8.65
CA ILE A 74 0.54 -2.76 -7.33
C ILE A 74 -0.64 -1.78 -7.45
N LEU A 75 -0.57 -0.88 -8.44
CA LEU A 75 -1.63 0.09 -8.71
C LEU A 75 -2.96 -0.58 -9.08
N LEU A 76 -2.93 -1.57 -9.98
CA LEU A 76 -4.13 -2.32 -10.36
C LEU A 76 -4.77 -3.04 -9.18
N THR A 77 -3.95 -3.63 -8.30
CA THR A 77 -4.45 -4.30 -7.07
C THR A 77 -5.12 -3.29 -6.13
N ALA A 78 -4.48 -2.14 -5.92
CA ALA A 78 -5.03 -1.09 -5.06
C ALA A 78 -6.35 -0.54 -5.63
N LEU A 79 -6.40 -0.24 -6.93
CA LEU A 79 -7.60 0.25 -7.60
C LEU A 79 -8.76 -0.76 -7.51
N ALA A 80 -8.50 -2.03 -7.80
CA ALA A 80 -9.53 -3.07 -7.72
C ALA A 80 -10.14 -3.17 -6.31
N ALA A 81 -9.30 -3.16 -5.28
CA ALA A 81 -9.76 -3.21 -3.90
C ALA A 81 -10.48 -1.91 -3.45
N MET A 82 -10.02 -0.73 -3.89
CA MET A 82 -10.71 0.54 -3.62
C MET A 82 -12.09 0.61 -4.28
N ILE A 83 -12.22 0.14 -5.53
CA ILE A 83 -13.50 0.06 -6.23
C ILE A 83 -14.45 -0.87 -5.47
N GLY A 84 -13.99 -2.05 -5.06
CA GLY A 84 -14.77 -2.98 -4.25
C GLY A 84 -15.20 -2.38 -2.91
N ALA A 85 -14.29 -1.70 -2.21
CA ALA A 85 -14.60 -1.00 -0.97
C ALA A 85 -15.63 0.14 -1.17
N GLY A 86 -15.60 0.82 -2.31
CA GLY A 86 -16.56 1.86 -2.65
C GLY A 86 -18.01 1.35 -2.73
N VAL A 87 -18.21 0.11 -3.20
CA VAL A 87 -19.55 -0.51 -3.29
C VAL A 87 -20.16 -0.75 -1.92
N ILE A 88 -19.34 -1.17 -0.94
CA ILE A 88 -19.81 -1.50 0.42
C ILE A 88 -19.73 -0.31 1.39
N LEU A 89 -19.29 0.86 0.93
CA LEU A 89 -19.12 2.05 1.77
C LEU A 89 -20.44 2.58 2.35
N ALA A 90 -21.53 2.41 1.61
CA ALA A 90 -22.86 2.85 2.03
C ALA A 90 -23.54 1.91 3.04
N ASP A 91 -23.02 0.69 3.24
CA ASP A 91 -23.58 -0.27 4.18
C ASP A 91 -23.05 -0.01 5.60
N PRO A 92 -23.89 0.33 6.59
CA PRO A 92 -23.45 0.62 7.96
C PRO A 92 -22.70 -0.53 8.64
N ILE A 93 -22.95 -1.78 8.25
CA ILE A 93 -22.30 -2.95 8.83
C ILE A 93 -20.85 -3.03 8.36
N PHE A 94 -20.62 -2.82 7.06
CA PHE A 94 -19.31 -2.95 6.43
C PHE A 94 -18.58 -1.62 6.24
N GLN A 95 -19.19 -0.50 6.62
CA GLN A 95 -18.64 0.85 6.45
C GLN A 95 -17.23 0.98 7.02
N GLY A 96 -16.97 0.45 8.21
CA GLY A 96 -15.63 0.49 8.81
C GLY A 96 -14.58 -0.28 8.00
N LEU A 97 -14.94 -1.46 7.48
CA LEU A 97 -14.07 -2.23 6.59
C LEU A 97 -13.79 -1.48 5.29
N ALA A 98 -14.84 -0.88 4.72
CA ALA A 98 -14.77 -0.09 3.49
C ALA A 98 -13.82 1.10 3.64
N ILE A 99 -14.00 1.90 4.70
CA ILE A 99 -13.16 3.06 5.00
C ILE A 99 -11.71 2.63 5.20
N SER A 100 -11.46 1.58 5.99
CA SER A 100 -10.11 1.05 6.22
C SER A 100 -9.41 0.65 4.92
N LEU A 101 -10.10 -0.06 4.03
CA LEU A 101 -9.51 -0.46 2.75
C LEU A 101 -9.29 0.74 1.83
N LEU A 102 -10.28 1.62 1.72
CA LEU A 102 -10.27 2.71 0.76
C LEU A 102 -9.19 3.75 1.10
N PHE A 103 -9.18 4.23 2.35
CA PHE A 103 -8.20 5.21 2.80
C PHE A 103 -6.83 4.59 3.14
N GLY A 104 -6.82 3.36 3.65
CA GLY A 104 -5.59 2.64 3.90
C GLY A 104 -4.82 2.38 2.61
N LEU A 105 -5.49 1.88 1.56
CA LEU A 105 -4.87 1.71 0.24
C LEU A 105 -4.50 3.05 -0.37
N ALA A 106 -5.40 4.03 -0.38
CA ALA A 106 -5.11 5.35 -0.95
C ALA A 106 -3.85 5.97 -0.34
N SER A 107 -3.74 5.98 1.00
CA SER A 107 -2.54 6.50 1.67
C SER A 107 -1.31 5.65 1.39
N SER A 108 -1.43 4.31 1.43
CA SER A 108 -0.29 3.41 1.20
C SER A 108 0.22 3.51 -0.23
N THR A 109 -0.67 3.66 -1.21
CA THR A 109 -0.35 3.78 -2.62
C THR A 109 0.25 5.15 -2.89
N LEU A 110 -0.33 6.26 -2.39
CA LEU A 110 0.27 7.59 -2.50
C LEU A 110 1.67 7.62 -1.87
N LEU A 111 1.80 7.06 -0.67
CA LEU A 111 3.08 6.98 0.02
C LEU A 111 4.04 6.07 -0.75
N THR A 112 3.62 4.93 -1.30
CA THR A 112 4.52 4.08 -2.11
C THR A 112 4.94 4.76 -3.41
N VAL A 113 4.02 5.48 -4.08
CA VAL A 113 4.26 6.24 -5.31
C VAL A 113 5.17 7.46 -5.06
N LEU A 114 5.14 8.07 -3.87
CA LEU A 114 6.00 9.21 -3.48
C LEU A 114 7.33 8.76 -2.86
N VAL A 115 7.30 7.73 -2.02
CA VAL A 115 8.45 7.20 -1.28
C VAL A 115 9.42 6.50 -2.22
N ILE A 116 8.97 5.78 -3.24
CA ILE A 116 9.90 5.15 -4.20
C ILE A 116 10.73 6.20 -4.97
N PRO A 117 10.15 7.27 -5.56
CA PRO A 117 10.92 8.38 -6.15
C PRO A 117 11.73 9.19 -5.13
N ALA A 118 11.23 9.39 -3.91
CA ALA A 118 11.93 10.16 -2.88
C ALA A 118 13.16 9.41 -2.33
N ILE A 119 13.04 8.09 -2.07
CA ILE A 119 14.18 7.23 -1.75
C ILE A 119 15.18 7.26 -2.90
N TYR A 120 14.72 7.22 -4.15
CA TYR A 120 15.59 7.33 -5.31
C TYR A 120 16.36 8.67 -5.36
N ARG A 121 15.72 9.80 -5.03
CA ARG A 121 16.36 11.12 -5.02
C ARG A 121 17.35 11.30 -3.87
N VAL A 122 16.99 10.83 -2.67
CA VAL A 122 17.83 10.95 -1.46
C VAL A 122 19.07 10.05 -1.53
N LEU A 123 18.98 8.85 -2.12
CA LEU A 123 20.15 7.98 -2.34
C LEU A 123 21.04 8.43 -3.52
N ARG A 124 20.58 9.37 -4.35
CA ARG A 124 21.35 9.98 -5.46
C ARG A 124 21.90 11.38 -5.14
N THR A 125 21.84 11.82 -3.88
CA THR A 125 22.51 13.04 -3.39
C THR A 125 23.63 12.64 -2.45
#